data_AF-A0A132NLA6-F1
#
_entry.id   AF-A0A132NLA6-F1
#
_cell.length_a   1.000
_cell.length_b   1.000
_cell.length_c   1.000
_cell.angle_alpha   90.00
_cell.angle_beta   90.00
_cell.angle_gamma   90.00
#
_symmetry.space_group_name_H-M   'P 1'
#
loop_
_entity.id
_entity.type
_entity.pdbx_description
1 polymer ?
#
loop_
_entity_poly.entity_id
_entity_poly.type
_entity_poly.pdbx_seq_one_letter_code
_entity_poly.pdbx_strand_id
1 'polypeptide(L)'
;MRSFRHRLPERVRAALNLEPGERVLAAARADDGSYVVATDRALHRVPGVRIPWHDVDQARWDADTDTLHLLQDGEPRRAHRMRLERPGRLPETVRERVQSSIVISQRVRLSGKLGARIVGRRQPGREELLWRVLLDPGLDPDDPL
;
A
#
# COMPACT_ATOMS: atom_id res chain seq x y z
N MET A 1 -8.99 -9.75 21.19
CA MET A 1 -8.61 -8.93 20.00
C MET A 1 -8.75 -7.45 20.36
N ARG A 2 -7.66 -6.67 20.45
CA ARG A 2 -7.76 -5.23 20.80
C ARG A 2 -8.34 -4.45 19.61
N SER A 3 -9.45 -3.75 19.80
CA SER A 3 -10.08 -2.97 18.74
C SER A 3 -9.39 -1.59 18.61
N PHE A 4 -8.57 -1.42 17.57
CA PHE A 4 -7.87 -0.17 17.28
C PHE A 4 -8.83 0.95 16.83
N ARG A 5 -10.00 0.59 16.28
CA ARG A 5 -11.00 1.56 15.79
C ARG A 5 -11.50 2.49 16.90
N HIS A 6 -11.66 2.01 18.12
CA HIS A 6 -12.14 2.82 19.24
C HIS A 6 -11.16 3.92 19.68
N ARG A 7 -9.88 3.78 19.32
CA ARG A 7 -8.83 4.77 19.64
C ARG A 7 -8.79 5.93 18.63
N LEU A 8 -9.49 5.82 17.51
CA LEU A 8 -9.60 6.91 16.53
C LEU A 8 -10.59 7.97 17.04
N PRO A 9 -10.30 9.27 16.84
CA PRO A 9 -11.28 10.34 17.10
C PRO A 9 -12.59 10.11 16.34
N GLU A 10 -13.71 10.59 16.88
CA GLU A 10 -15.04 10.40 16.29
C GLU A 10 -15.12 10.90 14.85
N ARG A 11 -14.59 12.12 14.58
CA ARG A 11 -14.53 12.69 13.23
C ARG A 11 -13.84 11.77 12.22
N VAL A 12 -12.79 11.05 12.66
CA VAL A 12 -12.04 10.12 11.82
C VAL A 12 -12.84 8.85 11.61
N ARG A 13 -13.47 8.31 12.66
CA ARG A 13 -14.32 7.13 12.55
C ARG A 13 -15.52 7.33 11.63
N ALA A 14 -16.11 8.54 11.65
CA ALA A 14 -17.25 8.91 10.81
C ALA A 14 -16.85 9.07 9.33
N ALA A 15 -15.65 9.60 9.06
CA ALA A 15 -15.13 9.77 7.69
C ALA A 15 -14.43 8.51 7.12
N LEU A 16 -14.18 7.50 7.95
CA LEU A 16 -13.51 6.27 7.53
C LEU A 16 -14.49 5.35 6.79
N ASN A 17 -14.37 5.30 5.47
CA ASN A 17 -15.21 4.48 4.59
C ASN A 17 -14.74 3.01 4.57
N LEU A 18 -15.09 2.25 5.61
CA LEU A 18 -14.78 0.82 5.70
C LEU A 18 -15.81 -0.02 4.96
N GLU A 19 -15.34 -1.02 4.22
CA GLU A 19 -16.23 -2.05 3.69
C GLU A 19 -16.77 -2.95 4.82
N PRO A 20 -17.92 -3.63 4.61
CA PRO A 20 -18.42 -4.63 5.56
C PRO A 20 -17.37 -5.69 5.90
N GLY A 21 -17.08 -5.85 7.19
CA GLY A 21 -16.09 -6.79 7.72
C GLY A 21 -14.62 -6.33 7.64
N GLU A 22 -14.34 -5.13 7.16
CA GLU A 22 -12.99 -4.55 7.17
C GLU A 22 -12.58 -4.14 8.59
N ARG A 23 -11.36 -4.50 9.00
CA ARG A 23 -10.87 -4.32 10.38
C ARG A 23 -9.66 -3.41 10.43
N VAL A 24 -9.69 -2.42 11.32
CA VAL A 24 -8.55 -1.54 11.60
C VAL A 24 -7.47 -2.31 12.37
N LEU A 25 -6.25 -2.27 11.84
CA LEU A 25 -5.07 -2.95 12.40
C LEU A 25 -4.12 -1.97 13.08
N ALA A 26 -3.92 -0.79 12.49
CA ALA A 26 -3.09 0.28 13.04
C ALA A 26 -3.56 1.64 12.52
N ALA A 27 -3.22 2.70 13.25
CA ALA A 27 -3.45 4.06 12.80
C ALA A 27 -2.42 5.02 13.41
N ALA A 28 -2.09 6.07 12.67
CA ALA A 28 -1.27 7.19 13.15
C ALA A 28 -1.84 8.51 12.63
N ARG A 29 -1.62 9.58 13.39
CA ARG A 29 -1.91 10.94 12.94
C ARG A 29 -0.76 11.45 12.08
N ALA A 30 -1.09 12.11 10.98
CA ALA A 30 -0.14 12.83 10.15
C ALA A 30 -0.01 14.30 10.60
N ASP A 31 1.10 14.93 10.25
CA ASP A 31 1.42 16.31 10.60
C ASP A 31 0.45 17.34 10.01
N ASP A 32 -0.15 17.02 8.86
CA ASP A 32 -1.22 17.77 8.20
C ASP A 32 -2.59 17.65 8.88
N GLY A 33 -2.68 16.93 10.00
CA GLY A 33 -3.91 16.73 10.76
C GLY A 33 -4.84 15.62 10.24
N SER A 34 -4.46 14.94 9.14
CA SER A 34 -5.10 13.72 8.65
C SER A 34 -4.71 12.50 9.49
N TYR A 35 -5.43 11.39 9.29
CA TYR A 35 -5.13 10.11 9.90
C TYR A 35 -4.81 9.08 8.83
N VAL A 36 -3.70 8.37 9.00
CA VAL A 36 -3.36 7.21 8.20
C VAL A 36 -3.78 5.96 8.96
N VAL A 37 -4.66 5.16 8.35
CA VAL A 37 -5.29 4.00 8.97
C VAL A 37 -5.03 2.77 8.09
N ALA A 38 -4.28 1.80 8.62
CA ALA A 38 -4.07 0.51 7.98
C ALA A 38 -5.15 -0.48 8.43
N THR A 39 -5.83 -1.10 7.47
CA THR A 39 -6.81 -2.15 7.70
C THR A 39 -6.32 -3.48 7.15
N ASP A 40 -7.11 -4.55 7.28
CA ASP A 40 -6.83 -5.81 6.60
C ASP A 40 -7.09 -5.76 5.08
N ARG A 41 -7.69 -4.69 4.53
CA ARG A 41 -8.00 -4.56 3.09
C ARG A 41 -7.33 -3.39 2.37
N ALA A 42 -7.10 -2.27 3.05
CA ALA A 42 -6.57 -1.05 2.45
C ALA A 42 -5.79 -0.17 3.44
N LEU A 43 -5.03 0.77 2.89
CA LEU A 43 -4.56 1.96 3.59
C LEU A 43 -5.57 3.09 3.36
N HIS A 44 -5.97 3.78 4.41
CA HIS A 44 -6.82 4.97 4.31
C HIS A 44 -6.04 6.19 4.78
N ARG A 45 -6.15 7.30 4.05
CA ARG A 45 -5.80 8.64 4.54
C ARG A 45 -7.09 9.42 4.74
N VAL A 46 -7.35 9.85 5.98
CA VAL A 46 -8.64 10.40 6.40
C VAL A 46 -8.49 11.85 6.87
N PRO A 47 -9.24 12.81 6.28
CA PRO A 47 -10.07 12.63 5.09
C PRO A 47 -9.24 12.37 3.83
N GLY A 48 -9.83 11.77 2.80
CA GLY A 48 -9.18 11.56 1.52
C GLY A 48 -9.38 10.17 0.94
N VAL A 49 -8.26 9.48 0.69
CA VAL A 49 -8.19 8.34 -0.22
C VAL A 49 -8.16 6.99 0.51
N ARG A 50 -8.78 6.00 -0.12
CA ARG A 50 -8.61 4.58 0.20
C ARG A 50 -7.73 3.94 -0.87
N ILE A 51 -6.67 3.27 -0.45
CA ILE A 51 -5.68 2.63 -1.31
C ILE A 51 -5.68 1.13 -0.97
N PRO A 52 -6.36 0.28 -1.78
CA PRO A 52 -6.35 -1.16 -1.59
C PRO A 52 -4.93 -1.75 -1.59
N TRP A 53 -4.67 -2.77 -0.76
CA TRP A 53 -3.31 -3.35 -0.67
C TRP A 53 -2.80 -3.99 -1.96
N HIS A 54 -3.69 -4.40 -2.86
CA HIS A 54 -3.33 -4.91 -4.18
C HIS A 54 -2.94 -3.80 -5.15
N ASP A 55 -3.30 -2.55 -4.86
CA ASP A 55 -2.93 -1.38 -5.66
C ASP A 55 -1.52 -0.85 -5.31
N VAL A 56 -0.98 -1.25 -4.16
CA VAL A 56 0.31 -0.79 -3.66
C VAL A 56 1.47 -1.56 -4.28
N ASP A 57 2.26 -0.92 -5.13
CA ASP A 57 3.47 -1.49 -5.71
C ASP A 57 4.63 -1.46 -4.74
N GLN A 58 4.84 -0.31 -4.10
CA GLN A 58 5.91 -0.10 -3.14
C GLN A 58 5.38 0.64 -1.92
N ALA A 59 5.83 0.22 -0.75
CA ALA A 59 5.71 0.98 0.48
C ALA A 59 7.08 1.03 1.16
N ARG A 60 7.52 2.22 1.53
CA ARG A 60 8.78 2.46 2.22
C ARG A 60 8.55 3.37 3.40
N TRP A 61 9.18 3.03 4.51
CA TRP A 61 9.24 3.87 5.70
C TRP A 61 10.60 4.54 5.74
N ASP A 62 10.61 5.87 5.87
CA ASP A 62 11.78 6.67 6.16
C ASP A 62 11.73 7.08 7.64
N ALA A 63 12.63 6.52 8.44
CA ALA A 63 12.69 6.76 9.88
C ALA A 63 13.34 8.11 10.23
N ASP A 64 14.16 8.69 9.34
CA ASP A 64 14.84 9.96 9.60
C ASP A 64 13.84 11.13 9.45
N THR A 65 12.86 10.97 8.56
CA THR A 65 11.84 11.99 8.29
C THR A 65 10.45 11.64 8.82
N ASP A 66 10.30 10.49 9.49
CA ASP A 66 9.01 9.91 9.90
C ASP A 66 7.99 9.85 8.75
N THR A 67 8.42 9.49 7.55
CA THR A 67 7.59 9.54 6.33
C THR A 67 7.30 8.16 5.77
N LEU A 68 6.00 7.86 5.58
CA LEU A 68 5.53 6.73 4.80
C LEU A 68 5.41 7.14 3.33
N HIS A 69 6.20 6.49 2.48
CA HIS A 69 6.13 6.60 1.03
C HIS A 69 5.37 5.40 0.46
N LEU A 70 4.36 5.66 -0.37
CA LEU A 70 3.60 4.64 -1.06
C LEU A 70 3.56 4.96 -2.56
N LEU A 71 3.84 3.98 -3.40
CA LEU A 71 3.63 4.05 -4.85
C LEU A 71 2.45 3.14 -5.23
N GLN A 72 1.42 3.74 -5.82
CA GLN A 72 0.23 3.03 -6.28
C GLN A 72 0.27 2.86 -7.80
N ASP A 73 -0.08 1.68 -8.27
CA ASP A 73 -0.12 1.27 -9.69
C ASP A 73 1.18 1.52 -10.49
N GLY A 74 2.33 1.62 -9.81
CA GLY A 74 3.63 1.90 -10.42
C GLY A 74 3.75 3.34 -10.96
N GLU A 75 2.72 4.16 -10.80
CA GLU A 75 2.60 5.48 -11.41
C GLU A 75 3.16 6.56 -10.49
N PRO A 76 4.20 7.33 -10.90
CA PRO A 76 4.76 8.40 -10.06
C PRO A 76 3.72 9.45 -9.65
N ARG A 77 2.72 9.70 -10.50
CA ARG A 77 1.59 10.63 -10.20
C ARG A 77 0.66 10.11 -9.10
N ARG A 78 0.72 8.82 -8.79
CA ARG A 78 -0.01 8.15 -7.70
C ARG A 78 0.93 7.79 -6.54
N ALA A 79 1.98 8.58 -6.34
CA ALA A 79 2.82 8.51 -5.15
C ALA A 79 2.17 9.28 -3.98
N HIS A 80 2.13 8.64 -2.82
CA HIS A 80 1.62 9.22 -1.58
C HIS A 80 2.77 9.36 -0.58
N ARG A 81 2.86 10.51 0.07
CA ARG A 81 3.81 10.79 1.15
C ARG A 81 3.03 11.24 2.38
N MET A 82 3.23 10.54 3.48
CA MET A 82 2.51 10.80 4.72
C MET A 82 3.52 10.88 5.86
N ARG A 83 3.79 12.08 6.35
CA ARG A 83 4.64 12.30 7.52
C ARG A 83 3.82 12.08 8.79
N LEU A 84 4.31 11.23 9.68
CA LEU A 84 3.56 10.74 10.84
C LEU A 84 4.09 11.38 12.13
N GLU A 85 3.21 11.91 12.96
CA GLU A 85 3.62 12.51 14.25
C GLU A 85 4.10 11.45 15.24
N ARG A 86 3.41 10.30 15.26
CA ARG A 86 3.72 9.15 16.12
C ARG A 86 3.39 7.87 15.34
N PRO A 87 4.36 7.31 14.59
CA PRO A 87 4.08 6.21 13.66
C PRO A 87 3.59 4.93 14.36
N GLY A 88 4.04 4.67 15.59
CA GLY A 88 3.65 3.47 16.34
C GLY A 88 3.94 2.21 15.52
N ARG A 89 2.95 1.30 15.42
CA ARG A 89 3.07 0.07 14.60
C ARG A 89 2.61 0.22 13.15
N LEU A 90 2.31 1.44 12.72
CA LEU A 90 1.76 1.65 11.38
C LEU A 90 2.76 1.22 10.29
N PRO A 91 4.05 1.59 10.33
CA PRO A 91 5.02 1.18 9.30
C PRO A 91 5.13 -0.34 9.14
N GLU A 92 5.22 -1.07 10.25
CA GLU A 92 5.30 -2.54 10.26
C GLU A 92 4.02 -3.16 9.70
N THR A 93 2.86 -2.64 10.12
CA THR A 93 1.55 -3.11 9.63
C THR A 93 1.43 -2.90 8.12
N VAL A 94 1.82 -1.74 7.60
CA VAL A 94 1.81 -1.46 6.17
C VAL A 94 2.71 -2.43 5.42
N ARG A 95 3.95 -2.62 5.88
CA ARG A 95 4.89 -3.57 5.27
C ARG A 95 4.30 -4.99 5.24
N GLU A 96 3.75 -5.46 6.34
CA GLU A 96 3.13 -6.79 6.44
C GLU A 96 1.94 -6.94 5.49
N ARG A 97 1.08 -5.93 5.37
CA ARG A 97 -0.09 -5.97 4.50
C ARG A 97 0.28 -5.94 3.02
N VAL A 98 1.26 -5.12 2.63
CA VAL A 98 1.78 -5.08 1.26
C VAL A 98 2.44 -6.41 0.90
N GLN A 99 3.20 -7.02 1.80
CA GLN A 99 3.79 -8.35 1.59
C GLN A 99 2.70 -9.43 1.46
N SER A 100 1.68 -9.38 2.33
CA SER A 100 0.58 -10.35 2.32
C SER A 100 -0.32 -10.26 1.08
N SER A 101 -0.30 -9.13 0.36
CA SER A 101 -1.06 -8.99 -0.89
C SER A 101 -0.37 -9.67 -2.07
N ILE A 102 0.93 -9.97 -1.98
CA ILE A 102 1.71 -10.62 -3.03
C ILE A 102 1.58 -12.14 -2.90
N VAL A 103 1.06 -12.78 -3.93
CA VAL A 103 0.94 -14.25 -4.01
C VAL A 103 2.13 -14.85 -4.75
N ILE A 104 2.60 -14.17 -5.80
CA ILE A 104 3.74 -14.61 -6.60
C ILE A 104 4.56 -13.40 -7.03
N SER A 105 5.88 -13.54 -6.99
CA SER A 105 6.82 -12.56 -7.50
C SER A 105 7.98 -13.28 -8.18
N GLN A 106 8.04 -13.22 -9.51
CA GLN A 106 9.04 -13.91 -10.31
C GLN A 106 9.78 -12.90 -11.18
N ARG A 107 11.12 -13.00 -11.21
CA ARG A 107 11.95 -12.26 -12.16
C ARG A 107 12.23 -13.12 -13.38
N VAL A 108 11.97 -12.58 -14.56
CA VAL A 108 12.26 -13.18 -15.86
C VAL A 108 13.32 -12.33 -16.54
N ARG A 109 14.41 -12.94 -17.01
CA ARG A 109 15.42 -12.24 -17.80
C ARG A 109 14.91 -12.12 -19.24
N LEU A 110 15.05 -10.94 -19.84
CA LEU A 110 14.60 -10.69 -21.21
C LEU A 110 15.80 -10.45 -22.14
N SER A 111 16.68 -9.51 -21.82
CA SER A 111 17.87 -9.22 -22.61
C SER A 111 19.08 -8.92 -21.72
N GLY A 112 20.16 -9.69 -21.89
CA GLY A 112 21.38 -9.55 -21.09
C GLY A 112 21.12 -9.62 -19.58
N LYS A 113 21.34 -8.51 -18.87
CA LYS A 113 21.08 -8.37 -17.42
C LYS A 113 19.70 -7.78 -17.10
N LEU A 114 18.99 -7.25 -18.09
CA LEU A 114 17.67 -6.64 -17.95
C LEU A 114 16.58 -7.70 -17.97
N GLY A 115 15.52 -7.47 -17.23
CA GLY A 115 14.39 -8.37 -17.16
C GLY A 115 13.11 -7.69 -16.71
N ALA A 116 12.10 -8.52 -16.51
CA ALA A 116 10.80 -8.14 -15.98
C ALA A 116 10.57 -8.81 -14.63
N ARG A 117 9.86 -8.15 -13.74
CA ARG A 117 9.29 -8.76 -12.54
C ARG A 117 7.78 -8.91 -12.74
N ILE A 118 7.33 -10.15 -12.74
CA ILE A 118 5.92 -10.53 -12.77
C ILE A 118 5.45 -10.65 -11.33
N VAL A 119 4.43 -9.87 -10.94
CA VAL A 119 3.84 -9.88 -9.61
C VAL A 119 2.37 -10.23 -9.72
N GLY A 120 1.95 -11.32 -9.09
CA GLY A 120 0.55 -11.68 -8.92
C GLY A 120 0.10 -11.32 -7.52
N ARG A 121 -1.00 -10.56 -7.40
CA ARG A 121 -1.54 -10.06 -6.14
C ARG A 121 -2.94 -10.57 -5.87
N ARG A 122 -3.24 -10.86 -4.61
CA ARG A 122 -4.58 -11.26 -4.17
C ARG A 122 -5.47 -10.03 -4.04
N GLN A 123 -6.60 -10.06 -4.71
CA GLN A 123 -7.67 -9.10 -4.47
C GLN A 123 -8.66 -9.69 -3.45
N PRO A 124 -8.97 -8.99 -2.34
CA PRO A 124 -10.02 -9.43 -1.43
C PRO A 124 -11.35 -9.60 -2.18
N GLY A 125 -12.01 -10.75 -1.98
CA GLY A 125 -13.31 -11.04 -2.61
C GLY A 125 -13.23 -11.54 -4.06
N ARG A 126 -12.03 -11.78 -4.61
CA ARG A 126 -11.85 -12.44 -5.91
C ARG A 126 -10.93 -13.65 -5.80
N GLU A 127 -11.22 -14.68 -6.57
CA GLU A 127 -10.35 -15.86 -6.68
C GLU A 127 -9.18 -15.62 -7.63
N GLU A 128 -9.37 -14.75 -8.62
CA GLU A 128 -8.35 -14.37 -9.60
C GLU A 128 -7.24 -13.49 -8.99
N LEU A 129 -6.01 -13.69 -9.49
CA LEU A 129 -4.88 -12.83 -9.16
C LEU A 129 -4.83 -11.65 -10.12
N LEU A 130 -4.55 -10.47 -9.57
CA LEU A 130 -4.18 -9.31 -10.35
C LEU A 130 -2.70 -9.41 -10.71
N TRP A 131 -2.39 -9.37 -12.00
CA TRP A 131 -1.03 -9.48 -12.51
C TRP A 131 -0.48 -8.11 -12.89
N ARG A 132 0.78 -7.86 -12.52
CA ARG A 132 1.57 -6.72 -13.00
C ARG A 132 2.91 -7.19 -13.51
N VAL A 133 3.35 -6.57 -14.60
CA VAL A 133 4.70 -6.72 -15.14
C VAL A 133 5.44 -5.42 -14.92
N LEU A 134 6.53 -5.49 -14.17
CA LEU A 134 7.41 -4.36 -13.90
C LEU A 134 8.70 -4.57 -14.69
N LEU A 135 8.91 -3.77 -15.72
CA LEU A 135 10.14 -3.81 -16.51
C LEU A 135 11.29 -3.13 -15.77
N ASP A 136 12.50 -3.67 -15.91
CA ASP A 136 13.70 -2.97 -15.46
C ASP A 136 13.87 -1.65 -16.25
N PRO A 137 14.38 -0.57 -15.62
CA PRO A 137 14.61 0.70 -16.30
C PRO A 137 15.45 0.53 -17.57
N GLY A 138 14.98 1.08 -18.69
CA GLY A 138 15.65 1.00 -20.00
C GLY A 138 15.13 -0.10 -20.94
N LEU A 139 14.11 -0.87 -20.52
CA LEU A 139 13.32 -1.71 -21.41
C LEU A 139 12.08 -0.94 -21.88
N ASP A 140 11.84 -0.94 -23.19
CA ASP A 140 10.65 -0.36 -23.79
C ASP A 140 9.52 -1.41 -23.82
N PRO A 141 8.34 -1.14 -23.24
CA PRO A 141 7.21 -2.07 -23.23
C PRO A 141 6.62 -2.34 -24.62
N ASP A 142 6.84 -1.45 -25.59
CA ASP A 142 6.32 -1.56 -26.95
C ASP A 142 7.37 -2.09 -27.94
N ASP A 143 8.59 -2.41 -27.48
CA ASP A 143 9.66 -2.99 -28.31
C ASP A 143 9.37 -4.48 -28.58
N PRO A 144 9.04 -4.85 -29.83
CA PRO A 144 8.84 -6.24 -30.19
C PRO A 144 10.22 -6.91 -30.27
N LEU A 145 10.58 -7.62 -29.21
CA LEU A 145 11.79 -8.46 -29.15
C LEU A 145 11.96 -9.35 -30.39
#